data_AF-A0A849ZD96-F1
#
_entry.id   AF-A0A849ZD96-F1
#
_cell.length_a   1.000
_cell.length_b   1.000
_cell.length_c   1.000
_cell.angle_alpha   90.00
_cell.angle_beta   90.00
_cell.angle_gamma   90.00
#
_symmetry.space_group_name_H-M   'P 1'
#
loop_
_entity.id
_entity.type
_entity.pdbx_description
1 polymer ?
#
loop_
_entity_poly.entity_id
_entity_poly.type
_entity_poly.pdbx_seq_one_letter_code
_entity_poly.pdbx_strand_id
1 'polypeptide(L)'
;IIIKENEILILEKVQFATGSAKILPQSEGILDAVAQTLKEHPEFTLLEVQGHADERADDNYNLRLTKDRAKAVMDALIKRGIASGRVRSQGFGEYCPLKDESNAEAWEANRRVEFKIVRKDGQPTDVELGCKRATEKGVKSAAP
;
A
#
# COMPACT_ATOMS: atom_id res chain seq x y z
N ILE A 1 -0.09 14.32 4.82
CA ILE A 1 -1.14 13.34 4.47
C ILE A 1 -2.34 14.10 3.93
N ILE A 2 -3.01 13.59 2.91
CA ILE A 2 -4.28 14.12 2.40
C ILE A 2 -5.27 12.95 2.34
N ILE A 3 -6.46 13.10 2.91
CA ILE A 3 -7.54 12.12 2.75
C ILE A 3 -8.32 12.50 1.50
N LYS A 4 -8.44 11.59 0.54
CA LYS A 4 -9.27 11.77 -0.65
C LYS A 4 -10.31 10.66 -0.69
N GLU A 5 -11.57 11.01 -0.45
CA GLU A 5 -12.70 10.09 -0.47
C GLU A 5 -12.41 8.80 0.30
N ASN A 6 -11.96 7.73 -0.37
CA ASN A 6 -11.64 6.43 0.22
C ASN A 6 -10.15 6.08 0.20
N GLU A 7 -9.26 7.06 0.19
CA GLU A 7 -7.80 6.88 0.18
C GLU A 7 -7.07 7.82 1.14
N ILE A 8 -5.95 7.34 1.69
CA ILE A 8 -4.99 8.14 2.45
C ILE A 8 -3.76 8.38 1.58
N LEU A 9 -3.60 9.60 1.08
CA LEU A 9 -2.47 9.99 0.25
C LEU A 9 -1.29 10.46 1.10
N ILE A 10 -0.15 9.83 0.86
CA ILE A 10 1.16 10.27 1.34
C ILE A 10 1.79 11.21 0.30
N LEU A 11 2.38 12.32 0.74
CA LEU A 11 3.08 13.27 -0.15
C LEU A 11 4.52 12.84 -0.44
N GLU A 12 5.05 11.96 0.41
CA GLU A 12 6.36 11.34 0.31
C GLU A 12 6.20 9.82 0.26
N LYS A 13 7.26 9.10 -0.10
CA LYS A 13 7.21 7.65 -0.26
C LYS A 13 7.68 6.92 1.00
N VAL A 14 7.09 5.76 1.23
CA VAL A 14 7.69 4.78 2.15
C VAL A 14 8.90 4.15 1.47
N GLN A 15 10.06 4.30 2.11
CA GLN A 15 11.36 3.92 1.59
C GLN A 15 11.82 2.62 2.26
N PHE A 16 12.46 1.76 1.47
CA PHE A 16 12.94 0.45 1.90
C PHE A 16 14.42 0.28 1.56
N ALA A 17 15.13 -0.52 2.34
CA ALA A 17 16.48 -0.96 1.95
C ALA A 17 16.42 -1.72 0.62
N THR A 18 17.48 -1.61 -0.18
CA THR A 18 17.58 -2.20 -1.52
C THR A 18 17.24 -3.69 -1.49
N GLY A 19 16.33 -4.11 -2.37
CA GLY A 19 15.90 -5.52 -2.50
C GLY A 19 15.19 -6.09 -1.26
N SER A 20 14.77 -5.24 -0.31
CA SER A 20 14.24 -5.67 0.98
C SER A 20 12.88 -5.05 1.30
N ALA A 21 12.20 -5.63 2.30
CA ALA A 21 11.05 -5.08 2.99
C ALA A 21 11.40 -4.32 4.29
N LYS A 22 12.70 -4.14 4.58
CA LYS A 22 13.15 -3.32 5.71
C LYS A 22 12.88 -1.85 5.44
N ILE A 23 11.91 -1.27 6.16
CA ILE A 23 11.58 0.16 6.11
C ILE A 23 12.77 0.98 6.63
N LEU A 24 13.06 2.10 5.96
CA LEU A 24 14.12 3.02 6.36
C LEU A 24 13.63 4.04 7.39
N PRO A 25 14.49 4.49 8.34
CA PRO A 25 14.09 5.41 9.41
C PRO A 25 13.43 6.71 8.93
N GLN A 26 13.81 7.21 7.75
CA GLN A 26 13.22 8.41 7.15
C GLN A 26 11.71 8.29 6.86
N SER A 27 11.17 7.08 6.79
CA SER A 27 9.74 6.84 6.58
C SER A 27 8.93 6.72 7.86
N GLU A 28 9.57 6.71 9.04
CA GLU A 28 8.86 6.56 10.31
C GLU A 28 7.84 7.71 10.53
N GLY A 29 8.20 8.95 10.16
CA GLY A 29 7.27 10.09 10.25
C GLY A 29 6.04 9.97 9.34
N ILE A 30 6.18 9.35 8.17
CA ILE A 30 5.04 9.06 7.28
C ILE A 30 4.11 8.04 7.93
N LEU A 31 4.69 6.98 8.53
CA LEU A 31 3.93 5.93 9.20
C LEU A 31 3.24 6.44 10.48
N ASP A 32 3.90 7.34 11.21
CA ASP A 32 3.30 8.03 12.35
C ASP A 32 2.09 8.84 11.91
N ALA A 33 2.20 9.59 10.81
CA ALA A 33 1.10 10.38 10.28
C ALA A 33 -0.08 9.51 9.82
N VAL A 34 0.17 8.40 9.12
CA VAL A 34 -0.90 7.46 8.70
C VAL A 34 -1.56 6.82 9.92
N ALA A 35 -0.79 6.40 10.93
CA ALA A 35 -1.34 5.84 12.15
C ALA A 35 -2.16 6.88 12.93
N GLN A 36 -1.69 8.13 13.00
CA GLN A 36 -2.43 9.22 13.62
C GLN A 36 -3.76 9.47 12.91
N THR A 37 -3.76 9.50 11.58
CA THR A 37 -4.99 9.59 10.79
C THR A 37 -5.97 8.47 11.12
N LEU A 38 -5.54 7.22 11.21
CA LEU A 38 -6.43 6.11 11.58
C LEU A 38 -6.96 6.21 13.02
N LYS A 39 -6.22 6.84 13.94
CA LYS A 39 -6.68 7.07 15.32
C LYS A 39 -7.72 8.18 15.38
N GLU A 40 -7.53 9.25 14.60
CA GLU A 40 -8.45 10.38 14.51
C GLU A 40 -9.73 10.04 13.76
N HIS A 41 -9.67 9.06 12.86
CA HIS A 41 -10.78 8.58 12.04
C HIS A 41 -11.16 7.13 12.40
N PRO A 42 -11.84 6.89 13.54
CA PRO A 42 -12.29 5.56 13.94
C PRO A 42 -13.30 4.95 12.96
N GLU A 43 -14.01 5.79 12.18
CA GLU A 43 -14.90 5.36 11.11
C GLU A 43 -14.17 4.57 10.02
N PHE A 44 -12.85 4.76 9.82
CA PHE A 44 -12.06 3.96 8.89
C PHE A 44 -11.80 2.57 9.47
N THR A 45 -12.81 1.72 9.39
CA THR A 45 -12.84 0.40 10.03
C THR A 45 -11.92 -0.63 9.37
N LEU A 46 -11.56 -0.47 8.09
CA LEU A 46 -10.56 -1.30 7.42
C LEU A 46 -9.75 -0.51 6.39
N LEU A 47 -8.43 -0.47 6.56
CA LEU A 47 -7.46 0.07 5.62
C LEU A 47 -6.67 -1.08 4.97
N GLU A 48 -6.47 -1.04 3.66
CA GLU A 48 -5.57 -1.91 2.93
C GLU A 48 -4.31 -1.15 2.49
N VAL A 49 -3.15 -1.72 2.84
CA VAL A 49 -1.85 -1.26 2.37
C VAL A 49 -1.49 -2.03 1.10
N GLN A 50 -1.28 -1.32 -0.01
CA GLN A 50 -0.96 -1.91 -1.30
C GLN A 50 0.48 -1.64 -1.68
N GLY A 51 1.25 -2.67 -2.04
CA GLY A 51 2.63 -2.55 -2.50
C GLY A 51 2.75 -2.72 -4.01
N HIS A 52 3.52 -1.83 -4.65
CA HIS A 52 3.76 -1.87 -6.10
C HIS A 52 5.26 -1.72 -6.42
N ALA A 53 5.67 -2.28 -7.55
CA ALA A 53 7.03 -2.25 -8.07
C ALA A 53 7.05 -1.72 -9.51
N ASP A 54 8.24 -1.35 -9.98
CA ASP A 54 8.49 -1.12 -11.41
C ASP A 54 8.78 -2.45 -12.14
N GLU A 55 8.70 -2.40 -13.46
CA GLU A 55 8.66 -3.56 -14.36
C GLU A 55 10.02 -4.21 -14.65
N ARG A 56 11.11 -3.78 -13.98
CA ARG A 56 12.47 -4.19 -14.36
C ARG A 56 12.93 -5.51 -13.72
N ALA A 57 12.19 -6.05 -12.76
CA ALA A 57 12.54 -7.30 -12.09
C ALA A 57 11.53 -8.40 -12.45
N ASP A 58 11.88 -9.65 -12.19
CA ASP A 58 10.99 -10.79 -12.43
C ASP A 58 9.63 -10.62 -11.72
N ASP A 59 8.53 -10.94 -12.42
CA ASP A 59 7.16 -10.87 -11.91
C ASP A 59 6.98 -11.52 -10.52
N ASN A 60 7.45 -12.76 -10.35
CA ASN A 60 7.27 -13.51 -9.10
C ASN A 60 8.10 -12.89 -7.97
N TYR A 61 9.31 -12.43 -8.31
CA TYR A 61 10.13 -11.67 -7.39
C TYR A 61 9.44 -10.38 -6.96
N ASN A 62 8.91 -9.59 -7.90
CA ASN A 62 8.20 -8.35 -7.64
C ASN A 62 6.94 -8.56 -6.81
N LEU A 63 6.17 -9.62 -7.09
CA LEU A 63 5.01 -9.99 -6.28
C LEU A 63 5.38 -10.32 -4.83
N ARG A 64 6.41 -11.14 -4.62
CA ARG A 64 6.87 -11.48 -3.26
C ARG A 64 7.37 -10.24 -2.53
N LEU A 65 8.24 -9.45 -3.17
CA LEU A 65 8.83 -8.26 -2.56
C LEU A 65 7.78 -7.23 -2.17
N THR A 66 6.81 -6.95 -3.06
CA THR A 66 5.74 -5.98 -2.77
C THR A 66 4.79 -6.47 -1.69
N LYS A 67 4.49 -7.78 -1.63
CA LYS A 67 3.72 -8.39 -0.54
C LYS A 67 4.43 -8.23 0.80
N ASP A 68 5.73 -8.51 0.84
CA ASP A 68 6.54 -8.37 2.06
C ASP A 68 6.64 -6.92 2.51
N ARG A 69 6.79 -5.97 1.57
CA ARG A 69 6.81 -4.53 1.84
C ARG A 69 5.48 -4.03 2.39
N ALA A 70 4.37 -4.39 1.76
CA ALA A 70 3.04 -4.02 2.22
C ALA A 70 2.77 -4.59 3.61
N LYS A 71 3.18 -5.84 3.87
CA LYS A 71 3.12 -6.44 5.20
C LYS A 71 3.97 -5.70 6.23
N ALA A 72 5.21 -5.32 5.89
CA ALA A 72 6.07 -4.58 6.80
C ALA A 72 5.45 -3.24 7.21
N VAL A 73 4.79 -2.54 6.28
CA VAL A 73 4.07 -1.29 6.58
C VAL A 73 2.85 -1.55 7.46
N MET A 74 2.06 -2.58 7.16
CA MET A 74 0.93 -3.00 8.02
C MET A 74 1.40 -3.31 9.44
N ASP A 75 2.46 -4.11 9.60
CA ASP A 75 3.03 -4.45 10.90
C ASP A 75 3.57 -3.21 11.63
N ALA A 76 4.13 -2.24 10.90
CA ALA A 76 4.59 -0.97 11.45
C ALA A 76 3.44 -0.07 11.94
N LEU A 77 2.27 -0.10 11.28
CA LEU A 77 1.05 0.57 11.76
C LEU A 77 0.49 -0.12 13.01
N ILE A 78 0.52 -1.46 13.07
CA ILE A 78 0.09 -2.21 14.25
C ILE A 78 0.97 -1.85 15.47
N LYS A 79 2.30 -1.79 15.27
CA LYS A 79 3.24 -1.35 16.32
C LYS A 79 2.96 0.05 16.85
N ARG A 80 2.32 0.91 16.04
CA ARG A 80 1.88 2.26 16.42
C ARG A 80 0.54 2.29 17.13
N GLY A 81 -0.03 1.13 17.46
CA GLY A 81 -1.28 1.00 18.22
C GLY A 81 -2.53 0.90 17.35
N ILE A 82 -2.40 0.67 16.05
CA ILE A 82 -3.57 0.36 15.21
C ILE A 82 -3.96 -1.10 15.43
N ALA A 83 -5.24 -1.35 15.73
CA ALA A 83 -5.74 -2.70 15.92
C ALA A 83 -5.52 -3.53 14.64
N SER A 84 -5.05 -4.77 14.77
CA SER A 84 -4.74 -5.64 13.64
C SER A 84 -5.95 -5.89 12.72
N GLY A 85 -7.17 -5.86 13.25
CA GLY A 85 -8.40 -5.98 12.46
C GLY A 85 -8.74 -4.75 11.62
N ARG A 86 -8.07 -3.60 11.84
CA ARG A 86 -8.30 -2.36 11.09
C ARG A 86 -7.35 -2.19 9.90
N VAL A 87 -6.36 -3.07 9.75
CA VAL A 87 -5.36 -2.97 8.67
C VAL A 87 -5.14 -4.33 8.02
N ARG A 88 -4.99 -4.35 6.70
CA ARG A 88 -4.53 -5.51 5.93
C ARG A 88 -3.51 -5.07 4.88
N SER A 89 -2.86 -6.03 4.23
CA SER A 89 -1.86 -5.75 3.20
C SER A 89 -2.04 -6.63 1.98
N GLN A 90 -1.69 -6.08 0.81
CA GLN A 90 -1.66 -6.80 -0.47
C GLN A 90 -0.48 -6.32 -1.32
N GLY A 91 0.22 -7.24 -1.98
CA GLY A 91 1.24 -6.93 -2.98
C GLY A 91 0.71 -7.14 -4.39
N PHE A 92 0.95 -6.18 -5.28
CA PHE A 92 0.51 -6.24 -6.68
C PHE A 92 1.67 -6.38 -7.67
N GLY A 93 2.92 -6.43 -7.18
CA GLY A 93 4.09 -6.45 -8.05
C GLY A 93 4.08 -5.24 -8.99
N GLU A 94 4.43 -5.49 -10.25
CA GLU A 94 4.40 -4.51 -11.33
C GLU A 94 3.07 -4.42 -12.07
N TYR A 95 2.06 -5.22 -11.68
CA TYR A 95 0.85 -5.38 -12.47
C TYR A 95 -0.09 -4.19 -12.44
N CYS A 96 0.07 -3.27 -11.48
CA CYS A 96 -0.71 -2.03 -11.39
C CYS A 96 0.20 -0.80 -11.45
N PRO A 97 0.81 -0.52 -12.62
CA PRO A 97 1.63 0.67 -12.80
C PRO A 97 0.75 1.93 -12.77
N LEU A 98 1.27 3.00 -12.17
CA LEU A 98 0.73 4.35 -12.36
C LEU A 98 1.10 4.91 -13.74
N LYS A 99 2.29 4.54 -14.20
CA LYS A 99 2.93 5.02 -15.41
C LYS A 99 3.41 3.80 -16.18
N ASP A 100 2.81 3.53 -17.34
CA ASP A 100 3.14 2.36 -18.17
C ASP A 100 4.43 2.59 -19.01
N GLU A 101 5.06 3.77 -18.92
CA GLU A 101 6.30 4.07 -19.62
C GLU A 101 7.52 3.37 -18.99
N SER A 102 8.51 3.02 -19.80
CA SER A 102 9.78 2.44 -19.34
C SER A 102 10.89 3.49 -19.25
N ASN A 103 10.79 4.38 -18.26
CA ASN A 103 11.79 5.41 -17.98
C ASN A 103 11.97 5.66 -16.48
N ALA A 104 13.03 6.39 -16.11
CA ALA A 104 13.40 6.62 -14.71
C ALA A 104 12.27 7.25 -13.87
N GLU A 105 11.50 8.16 -14.46
CA GLU A 105 10.38 8.82 -13.79
C GLU A 105 9.23 7.84 -13.52
N ALA A 106 8.86 7.03 -14.52
CA ALA A 106 7.83 6.00 -14.38
C ALA A 106 8.23 4.91 -13.38
N TRP A 107 9.47 4.42 -13.44
CA TRP A 107 9.96 3.43 -12.49
C TRP A 107 9.91 3.96 -11.06
N GLU A 108 10.35 5.19 -10.85
CA GLU A 108 10.26 5.83 -9.55
C GLU A 108 8.80 5.95 -9.09
N ALA A 109 7.89 6.43 -9.95
CA ALA A 109 6.46 6.51 -9.62
C ALA A 109 5.83 5.16 -9.28
N ASN A 110 6.17 4.09 -10.01
CA ASN A 110 5.59 2.75 -9.82
C ASN A 110 6.07 2.06 -8.53
N ARG A 111 7.28 2.38 -8.04
CA ARG A 111 7.77 1.96 -6.72
C ARG A 111 7.08 2.75 -5.61
N ARG A 112 5.97 2.24 -5.10
CA ARG A 112 5.15 2.94 -4.11
C ARG A 112 4.40 2.02 -3.16
N VAL A 113 3.83 2.65 -2.13
CA VAL A 113 2.83 2.07 -1.26
C VAL A 113 1.59 2.96 -1.30
N GLU A 114 0.41 2.35 -1.46
CA GLU A 114 -0.88 3.04 -1.39
C GLU A 114 -1.68 2.59 -0.16
N PHE A 115 -2.59 3.45 0.30
CA PHE A 115 -3.43 3.19 1.46
C PHE A 115 -4.92 3.39 1.08
N LYS A 116 -5.64 2.29 0.93
CA LYS A 116 -7.05 2.26 0.50
C LYS A 116 -7.97 2.03 1.70
N ILE A 117 -8.95 2.88 1.91
CA ILE A 117 -9.97 2.74 2.96
C ILE A 117 -11.04 1.79 2.41
N VAL A 118 -10.95 0.52 2.77
CA VAL A 118 -11.82 -0.57 2.28
C VAL A 118 -13.19 -0.57 2.96
N ARG A 119 -13.24 -0.19 4.24
CA ARG A 119 -14.51 -0.09 4.98
C ARG A 119 -14.60 1.18 5.80
N LYS A 120 -15.77 1.81 5.78
CA LYS A 120 -16.16 2.94 6.63
C LYS A 120 -17.39 2.57 7.45
N ASP A 121 -17.36 2.80 8.77
CA ASP A 121 -18.44 2.45 9.70
C ASP A 121 -18.92 0.99 9.55
N GLY A 122 -17.97 0.09 9.28
CA GLY A 122 -18.25 -1.32 9.05
C GLY A 122 -18.85 -1.64 7.68
N GLN A 123 -19.08 -0.67 6.80
CA GLN A 123 -19.59 -0.89 5.44
C GLN A 123 -18.46 -0.84 4.40
N PRO A 124 -18.48 -1.70 3.37
CA PRO A 124 -17.58 -1.58 2.22
C PRO A 124 -17.65 -0.19 1.56
N THR A 125 -16.49 0.31 1.14
CA THR A 125 -16.40 1.45 0.23
C THR A 125 -16.35 0.97 -1.23
N ASP A 126 -16.42 1.90 -2.17
CA ASP A 126 -16.23 1.67 -3.60
C ASP A 126 -14.77 1.87 -4.05
N VAL A 127 -13.81 1.87 -3.10
CA VAL A 127 -12.40 2.06 -3.42
C VAL A 127 -11.89 0.97 -4.36
N GLU A 128 -11.14 1.36 -5.38
CA GLU A 128 -10.50 0.39 -6.26
C GLU A 128 -9.40 -0.38 -5.52
N LEU A 129 -9.43 -1.71 -5.62
CA LEU A 129 -8.44 -2.60 -5.02
C LEU A 129 -7.61 -3.28 -6.10
N GLY A 130 -6.37 -2.82 -6.27
CA GLY A 130 -5.49 -3.30 -7.32
C GLY A 130 -5.86 -2.69 -8.66
N CYS A 131 -5.91 -3.52 -9.69
CA CYS A 131 -6.24 -3.11 -11.05
C CYS A 131 -6.65 -4.33 -11.89
N LYS A 132 -7.21 -4.07 -13.08
CA LYS A 132 -7.63 -5.11 -14.02
C LYS A 132 -6.49 -6.07 -14.39
N ARG A 133 -5.31 -5.55 -14.74
CA ARG A 133 -4.14 -6.37 -15.16
C ARG A 133 -3.70 -7.33 -14.06
N ALA A 134 -3.67 -6.91 -12.80
CA ALA A 134 -3.36 -7.80 -11.68
C ALA A 134 -4.41 -8.92 -11.53
N THR A 135 -5.69 -8.58 -11.68
CA THR A 135 -6.79 -9.55 -11.59
C THR A 135 -6.69 -10.63 -12.68
N GLU A 136 -6.37 -10.23 -13.91
CA GLU A 136 -6.13 -11.16 -15.03
C GLU A 136 -4.94 -12.09 -14.78
N LYS A 137 -3.95 -11.65 -13.99
CA LYS A 137 -2.81 -12.45 -13.51
C LYS A 137 -3.12 -13.27 -12.25
N GLY A 138 -4.36 -13.26 -11.76
CA GLY A 138 -4.78 -13.97 -10.55
C GLY A 138 -4.37 -13.30 -9.24
N VAL A 139 -3.88 -12.07 -9.29
CA VAL A 139 -3.46 -11.27 -8.12
C VAL A 139 -4.59 -10.32 -7.73
N LYS A 140 -5.25 -10.61 -6.61
CA LYS A 140 -6.42 -9.87 -6.14
C LYS A 140 -6.35 -9.64 -4.64
N SER A 141 -6.89 -8.52 -4.19
CA SER A 141 -7.16 -8.29 -2.78
C SER A 141 -8.28 -9.19 -2.27
N ALA A 142 -8.33 -9.37 -0.95
CA ALA A 142 -9.50 -9.96 -0.32
C ALA A 142 -10.74 -9.08 -0.54
N ALA A 143 -11.92 -9.70 -0.56
CA ALA A 143 -13.17 -8.94 -0.67
C ALA A 143 -13.29 -7.90 0.48
N PRO A 144 -13.94 -6.75 0.23
CA PRO A 144 -14.23 -5.74 1.25
C PRO A 144 -15.04 -6.24 2.45
#